data_AF-A0A928F350-F1
#
_entry.id   AF-A0A928F350-F1
#
_cell.length_a   1.000
_cell.length_b   1.000
_cell.length_c   1.000
_cell.angle_alpha   90.00
_cell.angle_beta   90.00
_cell.angle_gamma   90.00
#
_symmetry.space_group_name_H-M   'P 1'
#
loop_
_entity.id
_entity.type
_entity.pdbx_description
1 polymer ?
#
loop_
_entity_poly.entity_id
_entity_poly.type
_entity_poly.pdbx_seq_one_letter_code
_entity_poly.pdbx_strand_id
1 'polypeptide(L)'
;MMKKRIIALCLLSLLLVAVFTSCMGERVAVDTDTLKVVQNGSQTVVSDLVANREYKFRTARVRKDRLPEEHKEPREAFDTDTIRIVMLPHAVLEITDKTAGKVYTIK
;
A
#
# COMPACT_ATOMS: atom_id res chain seq x y z
N MET A 1 5.71 -40.38 33.63
CA MET A 1 5.96 -40.21 32.16
C MET A 1 5.07 -39.16 31.47
N MET A 2 3.96 -38.71 32.08
CA MET A 2 3.01 -37.75 31.46
C MET A 2 3.44 -36.27 31.51
N LYS A 3 4.19 -35.84 32.53
CA LYS A 3 4.63 -34.44 32.69
C LYS A 3 5.51 -33.93 31.54
N LYS A 4 6.39 -34.78 30.97
CA LYS A 4 7.25 -34.41 29.84
C LYS A 4 6.48 -34.22 28.53
N ARG A 5 5.35 -34.93 28.36
CA ARG A 5 4.48 -34.82 27.18
C ARG A 5 3.64 -33.54 27.20
N ILE A 6 3.22 -33.09 28.38
CA ILE A 6 2.46 -31.84 28.56
C ILE A 6 3.36 -30.61 28.29
N ILE A 7 4.60 -30.63 28.79
CA ILE A 7 5.57 -29.53 28.56
C ILE A 7 5.91 -29.42 27.07
N ALA A 8 6.12 -30.55 26.38
CA ALA A 8 6.38 -30.56 24.94
C ALA A 8 5.18 -30.03 24.12
N LEU A 9 3.94 -30.33 24.53
CA LEU A 9 2.73 -29.83 23.87
C LEU A 9 2.58 -28.31 24.02
N CYS A 10 2.87 -27.77 25.22
CA CYS A 10 2.83 -26.33 25.48
C CYS A 10 3.94 -25.55 24.73
N LEU A 11 5.13 -26.14 24.58
CA LEU A 11 6.20 -25.52 23.80
C LEU A 11 5.88 -25.51 22.30
N LEU A 12 5.23 -26.56 21.80
CA LEU A 12 4.82 -26.65 20.40
C LEU A 12 3.67 -25.68 20.07
N SER A 13 2.72 -25.49 20.98
CA SER A 13 1.64 -24.50 20.80
C SER A 13 2.15 -23.05 20.86
N LEU A 14 3.12 -22.75 21.74
CA LEU A 14 3.75 -21.43 21.80
C LEU A 14 4.53 -21.12 20.52
N LEU A 15 5.18 -22.13 19.92
CA LEU A 15 5.91 -21.98 18.67
C LEU A 15 4.96 -21.72 17.49
N LEU A 16 3.80 -22.39 17.44
CA LEU A 16 2.80 -22.22 16.37
C LEU A 16 2.15 -20.84 16.36
N VAL A 17 2.00 -20.18 17.51
CA VAL A 17 1.45 -18.81 17.60
C VAL A 17 2.43 -17.76 17.06
N ALA A 18 3.74 -18.04 17.09
CA ALA A 18 4.78 -17.11 16.63
C ALA A 18 5.01 -17.09 15.11
N VAL A 19 4.43 -18.03 14.34
CA VAL A 19 4.69 -18.15 12.88
C VAL A 19 3.68 -17.36 12.02
N PHE A 20 2.56 -16.89 12.59
CA PHE A 20 1.50 -16.24 11.82
C PHE A 20 1.56 -14.71 11.78
N THR A 21 2.52 -14.06 12.44
CA THR A 21 2.73 -12.62 12.30
C THR A 21 3.58 -12.33 11.06
N SER A 22 3.03 -12.60 9.86
CA SER A 22 3.56 -11.96 8.65
C SER A 22 3.17 -10.48 8.69
N CYS A 23 3.96 -9.69 9.41
CA CYS A 23 3.81 -8.25 9.42
C CYS A 23 4.23 -7.76 8.02
N MET A 24 3.28 -7.64 7.08
CA MET A 24 3.46 -6.74 5.95
C MET A 24 3.45 -5.33 6.56
N GLY A 25 4.64 -4.86 6.94
CA GLY A 25 4.80 -3.62 7.68
C GLY A 25 4.21 -2.46 6.89
N GLU A 26 3.46 -1.61 7.58
CA GLU A 26 3.08 -0.31 7.07
C GLU A 26 4.34 0.49 6.74
N ARG A 27 4.38 1.09 5.55
CA ARG A 27 5.47 1.94 5.09
C ARG A 27 4.92 3.32 4.73
N VAL A 28 5.41 4.34 5.40
CA VAL A 28 5.18 5.74 5.01
C VAL A 28 6.09 6.06 3.83
N ALA A 29 5.50 6.37 2.68
CA ALA A 29 6.23 6.69 1.44
C ALA A 29 6.43 8.20 1.28
N VAL A 30 5.46 8.99 1.72
CA VAL A 30 5.49 10.46 1.73
C VAL A 30 4.83 10.93 3.03
N ASP A 31 5.45 11.89 3.71
CA ASP A 31 4.89 12.55 4.90
C ASP A 31 5.32 14.02 4.85
N THR A 32 4.36 14.91 4.59
CA THR A 32 4.56 16.35 4.45
C THR A 32 3.35 17.07 5.04
N ASP A 33 3.41 18.40 5.14
CA ASP A 33 2.30 19.20 5.69
C ASP A 33 1.03 19.16 4.82
N THR A 34 1.15 18.83 3.53
CA THR A 34 0.06 18.87 2.54
C THR A 34 -0.37 17.50 2.04
N LEU A 35 0.53 16.52 2.08
CA LEU A 35 0.32 15.19 1.52
C LEU A 35 0.95 14.11 2.40
N LYS A 36 0.17 13.05 2.65
CA LYS A 36 0.68 11.81 3.24
C LYS A 36 0.36 10.61 2.35
N VAL A 37 1.33 9.72 2.15
CA VAL A 37 1.14 8.48 1.40
C VAL A 37 1.64 7.30 2.22
N VAL A 38 0.76 6.33 2.47
CA VAL A 38 1.05 5.14 3.26
C VAL A 38 0.77 3.89 2.43
N GLN A 39 1.70 2.95 2.44
CA GLN A 39 1.57 1.65 1.80
C GLN A 39 1.45 0.56 2.87
N ASN A 40 0.44 -0.29 2.76
CA ASN A 40 0.28 -1.49 3.57
C ASN A 40 0.03 -2.69 2.65
N GLY A 41 1.08 -3.46 2.41
CA GLY A 41 1.07 -4.57 1.47
C GLY A 41 0.65 -4.14 0.06
N SER A 42 -0.54 -4.56 -0.37
CA SER A 42 -1.09 -4.22 -1.70
C SER A 42 -1.94 -2.94 -1.71
N GLN A 43 -2.14 -2.30 -0.57
CA GLN A 43 -2.95 -1.09 -0.46
C GLN A 43 -2.05 0.14 -0.36
N THR A 44 -2.42 1.19 -1.08
CA THR A 44 -1.83 2.53 -0.95
C THR A 44 -2.93 3.52 -0.59
N VAL A 45 -2.73 4.27 0.49
CA VAL A 45 -3.60 5.36 0.92
C VAL A 45 -2.90 6.68 0.64
N VAL A 46 -3.53 7.54 -0.15
CA VAL A 46 -3.09 8.90 -0.43
C VAL A 46 -4.02 9.84 0.32
N SER A 47 -3.49 10.54 1.32
CA SER A 47 -4.22 11.50 2.14
C SER A 47 -3.83 12.92 1.73
N ASP A 48 -4.79 13.64 1.14
CA ASP A 48 -4.72 15.06 0.88
C ASP A 48 -5.10 15.80 2.17
N LEU A 49 -4.08 16.35 2.84
CA LEU A 49 -4.25 17.00 4.14
C LEU A 49 -4.86 18.40 4.01
N VAL A 50 -4.75 19.02 2.83
CA VAL A 50 -5.32 20.35 2.56
C VAL A 50 -6.83 20.25 2.35
N ALA A 51 -7.27 19.29 1.53
CA ALA A 51 -8.69 19.08 1.27
C ALA A 51 -9.37 18.17 2.32
N ASN A 52 -8.60 17.59 3.25
CA ASN A 52 -9.04 16.60 4.22
C ASN A 52 -9.76 15.40 3.56
N ARG A 53 -9.11 14.80 2.55
CA ARG A 53 -9.65 13.67 1.77
C ARG A 53 -8.65 12.54 1.64
N GLU A 54 -9.17 11.31 1.52
CA GLU A 54 -8.36 10.11 1.30
C GLU A 54 -8.75 9.40 0.00
N TYR A 55 -7.74 8.87 -0.69
CA TYR A 55 -7.87 8.06 -1.89
C TYR A 55 -7.18 6.72 -1.67
N LYS A 56 -7.90 5.62 -1.89
CA LYS A 56 -7.41 4.26 -1.61
C LYS A 56 -7.23 3.49 -2.90
N PHE A 57 -6.02 3.01 -3.11
CA PHE A 57 -5.64 2.22 -4.27
C PHE A 57 -5.26 0.81 -3.83
N ARG A 58 -5.57 -0.17 -4.68
CA ARG A 58 -5.19 -1.57 -4.47
C ARG A 58 -4.45 -2.09 -5.69
N THR A 59 -3.27 -2.62 -5.46
CA THR A 59 -2.44 -3.26 -6.48
C THR A 59 -2.75 -4.75 -6.55
N ALA A 60 -3.07 -5.24 -7.74
CA ALA A 60 -3.24 -6.67 -8.00
C ALA A 60 -2.19 -7.12 -9.02
N ARG A 61 -1.45 -8.20 -8.69
CA ARG A 61 -0.47 -8.76 -9.61
C ARG A 61 -1.19 -9.57 -10.69
N VAL A 62 -1.19 -9.06 -11.91
CA VAL A 62 -1.66 -9.74 -13.11
C VAL A 62 -0.48 -10.12 -14.01
N ARG A 63 -0.63 -11.21 -14.76
CA ARG A 63 0.39 -11.59 -15.77
C ARG A 63 0.33 -10.59 -16.92
N LYS A 64 1.50 -10.24 -17.48
CA LYS A 64 1.65 -9.19 -18.49
C LYS A 64 0.85 -9.49 -19.79
N ASP A 65 0.77 -10.76 -20.18
CA ASP A 65 -0.01 -11.26 -21.33
C ASP A 65 -1.53 -11.16 -21.13
N ARG A 66 -1.97 -10.95 -19.89
CA ARG A 66 -3.39 -10.85 -19.50
C ARG A 66 -3.76 -9.48 -18.97
N LEU A 67 -2.89 -8.48 -19.12
CA LEU A 67 -3.17 -7.11 -18.70
C LEU A 67 -4.19 -6.50 -19.67
N PRO A 68 -5.39 -6.09 -19.20
CA PRO A 68 -6.33 -5.36 -20.06
C PRO A 68 -5.68 -4.14 -20.71
N GLU A 69 -6.04 -3.84 -21.97
CA GLU A 69 -5.47 -2.72 -22.74
C GLU A 69 -5.55 -1.39 -21.99
N GLU A 70 -6.64 -1.16 -21.26
CA GLU A 70 -6.84 0.04 -20.45
C GLU A 70 -5.79 0.24 -19.34
N HIS A 71 -5.06 -0.80 -18.94
CA HIS A 71 -4.00 -0.69 -17.93
C HIS A 71 -2.60 -0.58 -18.53
N LYS A 72 -2.49 -0.53 -19.86
CA LYS A 72 -1.21 -0.38 -20.57
C LYS A 72 -0.80 1.08 -20.76
N GLU A 73 -1.74 2.00 -20.63
CA GLU A 73 -1.51 3.44 -20.75
C GLU A 73 -1.75 4.16 -19.41
N PRO A 74 -1.12 5.32 -19.19
CA PRO A 74 -1.43 6.20 -18.06
C PRO A 74 -2.91 6.59 -18.03
N ARG A 75 -3.52 6.55 -16.85
CA ARG A 75 -4.90 6.99 -16.63
C ARG A 75 -4.98 7.92 -15.44
N GLU A 76 -5.62 9.05 -15.65
CA GLU A 76 -5.94 9.95 -14.55
C GLU A 76 -7.02 9.32 -13.66
N ALA A 77 -6.74 9.23 -12.36
CA ALA A 77 -7.70 8.76 -11.37
C ALA A 77 -8.45 9.94 -10.74
N PHE A 78 -7.69 10.98 -10.38
CA PHE A 78 -8.21 12.18 -9.72
C PHE A 78 -7.41 13.40 -10.16
N ASP A 79 -8.12 14.50 -10.40
CA ASP A 79 -7.54 15.82 -10.60
C ASP A 79 -8.37 16.83 -9.80
N THR A 80 -7.80 17.34 -8.72
CA THR A 80 -8.42 18.34 -7.84
C THR A 80 -7.60 19.62 -7.84
N ASP A 81 -8.05 20.64 -7.12
CA ASP A 81 -7.29 21.89 -6.98
C ASP A 81 -5.96 21.70 -6.25
N THR A 82 -5.87 20.71 -5.37
CA THR A 82 -4.76 20.46 -4.43
C THR A 82 -3.82 19.36 -4.89
N ILE A 83 -4.33 18.31 -5.54
CA ILE A 83 -3.53 17.18 -6.00
C ILE A 83 -3.99 16.65 -7.36
N ARG A 84 -3.11 15.90 -8.03
CA ARG A 84 -3.46 15.06 -9.19
C ARG A 84 -2.86 13.68 -9.01
N ILE A 85 -3.65 12.63 -9.26
CA ILE A 85 -3.22 11.24 -9.14
C ILE A 85 -3.41 10.55 -10.49
N VAL A 86 -2.32 10.04 -11.05
CA VAL A 86 -2.29 9.28 -12.30
C VAL A 86 -1.85 7.85 -12.00
N MET A 87 -2.65 6.88 -12.44
CA MET A 87 -2.30 5.47 -12.44
C MET A 87 -1.48 5.17 -13.70
N LEU A 88 -0.20 4.92 -13.51
CA LEU A 88 0.70 4.48 -14.56
C LEU A 88 0.64 2.95 -14.72
N PRO A 89 1.11 2.43 -15.86
CA PRO A 89 1.23 0.98 -16.07
C PRO A 89 2.06 0.32 -14.96
N HIS A 90 1.83 -0.97 -14.75
CA HIS A 90 2.51 -1.76 -13.70
C HIS A 90 2.20 -1.33 -12.26
N ALA A 91 1.00 -0.77 -12.03
CA ALA A 91 0.49 -0.39 -10.72
C ALA A 91 1.33 0.69 -10.00
N VAL A 92 1.92 1.57 -10.79
CA VAL A 92 2.66 2.74 -10.30
C VAL A 92 1.69 3.91 -10.17
N LEU A 93 1.78 4.67 -9.07
CA LEU A 93 1.03 5.90 -8.88
C LEU A 93 1.97 7.10 -9.06
N GLU A 94 1.60 8.03 -9.91
CA GLU A 94 2.19 9.36 -9.97
C GLU A 94 1.26 10.34 -9.26
N ILE A 95 1.76 11.01 -8.23
CA ILE A 95 1.00 11.92 -7.38
C ILE A 95 1.65 13.30 -7.47
N THR A 96 0.95 14.25 -8.08
CA THR A 96 1.32 15.66 -8.09
C THR A 96 0.67 16.34 -6.90
N ASP A 97 1.48 16.85 -5.98
CA ASP A 97 1.07 17.81 -4.96
C ASP A 97 1.13 19.21 -5.57
N LYS A 98 -0.03 19.75 -5.95
CA LYS A 98 -0.13 21.09 -6.58
C LYS A 98 0.11 22.20 -5.56
N THR A 99 -0.09 21.92 -4.28
CA THR A 99 0.12 22.89 -3.20
C THR A 99 1.61 23.11 -2.96
N ALA A 100 2.38 22.03 -2.90
CA ALA A 100 3.83 22.08 -2.71
C ALA A 100 4.64 22.17 -4.03
N GLY A 101 3.98 22.02 -5.19
CA GLY A 101 4.64 22.00 -6.50
C GLY A 101 5.56 20.79 -6.70
N LYS A 102 5.24 19.64 -6.09
CA LYS A 102 6.08 18.42 -6.11
C LYS A 102 5.36 17.25 -6.77
N VAL A 103 6.14 16.36 -7.38
CA VAL A 103 5.64 15.11 -7.97
C VAL A 103 6.31 13.93 -7.30
N TYR A 104 5.52 12.94 -6.92
CA TYR A 104 5.95 11.70 -6.27
C TYR A 104 5.56 10.49 -7.12
N THR A 105 6.47 9.52 -7.26
CA THR A 105 6.18 8.25 -7.93
C THR A 105 6.24 7.11 -6.92
N ILE A 106 5.12 6.43 -6.72
CA ILE A 106 4.94 5.37 -5.73
C ILE A 106 4.78 4.04 -6.47
N LYS A 107 5.58 3.04 -6.09
CA LYS A 107 5.63 1.71 -6.72
C LYS A 107 5.23 0.61 -5.73
#